data_AF-A0A542UWQ8-F1
#
_entry.id   AF-A0A542UWQ8-F1
#
_cell.length_a   1.000
_cell.length_b   1.000
_cell.length_c   1.000
_cell.angle_alpha   90.00
_cell.angle_beta   90.00
_cell.angle_gamma   90.00
#
_symmetry.space_group_name_H-M   'P 1'
#
loop_
_entity.id
_entity.type
_entity.pdbx_description
1 polymer ?
#
loop_
_entity_poly.entity_id
_entity_poly.type
_entity_poly.pdbx_seq_one_letter_code
_entity_poly.pdbx_strand_id
1 'polypeptide(L)'
;MPVPEEPPRTGAHARGPDAPVEVRRSRRRSRTVSAWREGDVTVVAIPAGFTRSQEREWVGRMVARLAAQEGRRRPSDAQLASRATDLSRRYLGGRAVPTSVRWSSNQGRRWGSCTPTDGTIRISDRVRGMPRWVLDYVLLHELVHLLVPGHGPDFWAELATYPHTGRARGFLEGYGYAQDRGPRPSPDGADEPPGDDEDDVDA
;
A
#
# COMPACT_ATOMS: atom_id res chain seq x y z
N MET A 1 26.75 -38.34 5.97
CA MET A 1 25.47 -37.66 6.26
C MET A 1 24.74 -37.43 4.95
N PRO A 2 23.69 -38.20 4.63
CA PRO A 2 22.92 -37.96 3.41
C PRO A 2 22.09 -36.69 3.58
N VAL A 3 22.19 -35.78 2.60
CA VAL A 3 21.28 -34.65 2.43
C VAL A 3 19.88 -35.17 2.05
N PRO A 4 18.79 -34.69 2.67
CA PRO A 4 17.45 -35.08 2.24
C PRO A 4 17.14 -34.44 0.87
N GLU A 5 16.80 -35.28 -0.12
CA GLU A 5 16.29 -34.84 -1.42
C GLU A 5 14.96 -34.09 -1.25
N GLU A 6 14.94 -32.84 -1.72
CA GLU A 6 13.73 -32.01 -1.82
C GLU A 6 12.86 -32.55 -2.98
N PRO A 7 11.53 -32.76 -2.79
CA PRO A 7 10.68 -33.31 -3.84
C PRO A 7 10.55 -32.36 -5.05
N PRO A 8 10.32 -32.89 -6.26
CA PRO A 8 10.33 -32.08 -7.48
C PRO A 8 9.17 -31.07 -7.48
N ARG A 9 9.51 -29.78 -7.51
CA ARG A 9 8.55 -28.68 -7.70
C ARG A 9 8.07 -28.68 -9.15
N THR A 10 6.97 -29.38 -9.42
CA THR A 10 6.32 -29.36 -10.74
C THR A 10 5.37 -28.15 -10.80
N GLY A 11 5.92 -26.97 -11.07
CA GLY A 11 5.16 -25.74 -11.33
C GLY A 11 5.22 -25.38 -12.81
N ALA A 12 4.06 -25.26 -13.47
CA ALA A 12 4.01 -24.65 -14.80
C ALA A 12 4.05 -23.12 -14.63
N HIS A 13 4.99 -22.47 -15.34
CA HIS A 13 5.10 -21.01 -15.37
C HIS A 13 4.14 -20.44 -16.42
N ALA A 14 3.13 -19.69 -15.99
CA ALA A 14 2.32 -18.88 -16.89
C ALA A 14 2.73 -17.40 -16.76
N ARG A 15 3.03 -16.74 -17.88
CA ARG A 15 3.38 -15.31 -17.90
C ARG A 15 2.10 -14.46 -18.00
N GLY A 16 1.85 -13.66 -16.96
CA GLY A 16 0.90 -12.54 -16.94
C GLY A 16 1.62 -11.25 -16.49
N PRO A 17 1.04 -10.06 -16.72
CA PRO A 17 1.79 -8.83 -16.99
C PRO A 17 2.24 -8.08 -15.71
N ASP A 18 3.14 -8.67 -14.93
CA ASP A 18 4.20 -7.99 -14.13
C ASP A 18 4.66 -8.78 -12.89
N ALA A 19 4.26 -10.05 -12.76
CA ALA A 19 4.90 -10.99 -11.84
C ALA A 19 4.82 -12.42 -12.40
N PRO A 20 5.88 -13.24 -12.33
CA PRO A 20 5.80 -14.65 -12.70
C PRO A 20 4.69 -15.34 -11.90
N VAL A 21 3.82 -16.09 -12.60
CA VAL A 21 2.76 -16.87 -11.96
C VAL A 21 3.17 -18.34 -11.95
N GLU A 22 3.22 -18.92 -10.74
CA GLU A 22 3.46 -20.34 -10.53
C GLU A 22 2.14 -21.04 -10.18
N VAL A 23 1.77 -22.05 -10.97
CA VAL A 23 0.60 -22.87 -10.68
C VAL A 23 1.00 -24.11 -9.90
N ARG A 24 0.56 -24.23 -8.65
CA ARG A 24 0.77 -25.41 -7.79
C ARG A 24 -0.47 -26.29 -7.77
N ARG A 25 -0.37 -27.48 -8.37
CA ARG A 25 -1.47 -28.46 -8.36
C ARG A 25 -1.46 -29.28 -7.07
N SER A 26 -2.63 -29.45 -6.45
CA SER A 26 -2.78 -30.26 -5.23
C SER A 26 -3.85 -31.33 -5.40
N ARG A 27 -3.48 -32.59 -5.11
CA ARG A 27 -4.42 -33.72 -5.03
C ARG A 27 -5.27 -33.71 -3.75
N ARG A 28 -4.83 -32.98 -2.72
CA ARG A 28 -5.52 -32.86 -1.42
C ARG A 28 -6.66 -31.83 -1.41
N ARG A 29 -6.82 -31.06 -2.49
CA ARG A 29 -7.85 -30.02 -2.65
C ARG A 29 -8.78 -30.42 -3.78
N SER A 30 -10.09 -30.40 -3.54
CA SER A 30 -11.10 -30.81 -4.52
C SER A 30 -11.79 -29.64 -5.22
N ARG A 31 -11.98 -28.50 -4.53
CA ARG A 31 -12.73 -27.34 -5.04
C ARG A 31 -12.10 -25.98 -4.74
N THR A 32 -11.16 -25.92 -3.80
CA THR A 32 -10.62 -24.66 -3.30
C THR A 32 -9.44 -24.19 -4.14
N VAL A 33 -9.51 -22.94 -4.60
CA VAL A 33 -8.41 -22.21 -5.23
C VAL A 33 -7.95 -21.11 -4.28
N SER A 34 -6.64 -21.00 -4.07
CA SER A 34 -6.03 -19.95 -3.25
C SER A 34 -4.86 -19.34 -3.99
N ALA A 35 -4.63 -18.04 -3.82
CA ALA A 35 -3.47 -17.36 -4.37
C ALA A 35 -2.82 -16.44 -3.35
N TRP A 36 -1.50 -16.39 -3.37
CA TRP A 36 -0.69 -15.54 -2.51
C TRP A 36 0.61 -15.15 -3.24
N ARG A 37 1.41 -14.31 -2.59
CA ARG A 37 2.72 -13.89 -3.11
C ARG A 37 3.81 -14.56 -2.29
N GLU A 38 4.76 -15.20 -2.96
CA GLU A 38 6.02 -15.70 -2.40
C GLU A 38 7.16 -14.96 -3.09
N GLY A 39 7.80 -14.02 -2.38
CA GLY A 39 8.76 -13.09 -2.99
C GLY A 39 8.11 -12.30 -4.12
N ASP A 40 8.66 -12.39 -5.33
CA ASP A 40 8.12 -11.73 -6.54
C ASP A 40 7.19 -12.64 -7.36
N VAL A 41 6.92 -13.87 -6.90
CA VAL A 41 6.10 -14.85 -7.63
C VAL A 41 4.68 -14.87 -7.08
N THR A 42 3.69 -14.81 -7.97
CA THR A 42 2.30 -15.09 -7.61
C THR A 42 2.06 -16.59 -7.68
N VAL A 43 1.82 -17.22 -6.54
CA VAL A 43 1.52 -18.64 -6.46
C VAL A 43 0.01 -18.84 -6.47
N VAL A 44 -0.50 -19.63 -7.41
CA VAL A 44 -1.91 -20.04 -7.46
C VAL A 44 -2.00 -21.55 -7.24
N ALA A 45 -2.59 -21.95 -6.11
CA ALA A 45 -2.80 -23.36 -5.82
C ALA A 45 -4.20 -23.81 -6.24
N ILE A 46 -4.26 -24.83 -7.09
CA ILE A 46 -5.50 -25.36 -7.70
C ILE A 46 -5.65 -26.88 -7.46
N PRO A 47 -6.88 -27.43 -7.52
CA PRO A 47 -7.11 -28.88 -7.54
C PRO A 47 -6.41 -29.56 -8.72
N ALA A 48 -5.78 -30.72 -8.48
CA ALA A 48 -5.08 -31.46 -9.53
C ALA A 48 -6.01 -31.92 -10.67
N GLY A 49 -7.30 -32.14 -10.37
CA GLY A 49 -8.32 -32.57 -11.33
C GLY A 49 -8.91 -31.47 -12.20
N PHE A 50 -8.47 -30.21 -12.08
CA PHE A 50 -8.94 -29.14 -12.97
C PHE A 50 -8.47 -29.36 -14.41
N THR A 51 -9.39 -29.14 -15.35
CA THR A 51 -9.05 -29.09 -16.78
C THR A 51 -8.19 -27.87 -17.07
N ARG A 52 -7.51 -27.86 -18.22
CA ARG A 52 -6.71 -26.70 -18.63
C ARG A 52 -7.55 -25.41 -18.80
N SER A 53 -8.82 -25.51 -19.18
CA SER A 53 -9.70 -24.34 -19.28
C SER A 53 -10.09 -23.81 -17.91
N GLN A 54 -10.48 -24.69 -16.99
CA GLN A 54 -10.78 -24.33 -15.60
C GLN A 54 -9.56 -23.71 -14.92
N GLU A 55 -8.37 -24.27 -15.11
CA GLU A 55 -7.12 -23.69 -14.63
C GLU A 55 -6.94 -22.26 -15.13
N ARG A 56 -7.01 -22.02 -16.45
CA ARG A 56 -6.83 -20.67 -17.00
C ARG A 56 -7.83 -19.67 -16.44
N GLU A 57 -9.09 -20.06 -16.33
CA GLU A 57 -10.15 -19.20 -15.78
C GLU A 57 -9.86 -18.83 -14.32
N TRP A 58 -9.59 -19.82 -13.48
CA TRP A 58 -9.36 -19.62 -12.05
C TRP A 58 -8.05 -18.90 -11.76
N VAL A 59 -6.97 -19.24 -12.47
CA VAL A 59 -5.68 -18.53 -12.38
C VAL A 59 -5.87 -17.07 -12.77
N GLY A 60 -6.51 -16.79 -13.91
CA GLY A 60 -6.78 -15.42 -14.35
C GLY A 60 -7.58 -14.61 -13.33
N ARG A 61 -8.66 -15.19 -12.78
CA ARG A 61 -9.47 -14.57 -11.73
C ARG A 61 -8.65 -14.23 -10.48
N MET A 62 -7.79 -15.13 -10.03
CA MET A 62 -7.01 -14.93 -8.80
C MET A 62 -5.87 -13.94 -8.99
N VAL A 63 -5.17 -14.01 -10.13
CA VAL A 63 -4.13 -13.02 -10.49
C VAL A 63 -4.75 -11.63 -10.58
N ALA A 64 -5.90 -11.48 -11.25
CA ALA A 64 -6.61 -10.20 -11.32
C ALA A 64 -7.04 -9.69 -9.94
N ARG A 65 -7.50 -10.58 -9.05
CA ARG A 65 -7.85 -10.23 -7.67
C ARG A 65 -6.63 -9.71 -6.89
N LEU A 66 -5.50 -10.40 -6.96
CA LEU A 66 -4.27 -9.98 -6.29
C LEU A 66 -3.73 -8.67 -6.84
N ALA A 67 -3.71 -8.51 -8.17
CA ALA A 67 -3.34 -7.27 -8.83
C ALA A 67 -4.26 -6.10 -8.42
N ALA A 68 -5.57 -6.32 -8.33
CA ALA A 68 -6.51 -5.31 -7.85
C ALA A 68 -6.29 -4.96 -6.38
N GLN A 69 -5.95 -5.94 -5.54
CA GLN A 69 -5.62 -5.71 -4.14
C GLN A 69 -4.31 -4.91 -3.98
N GLU A 70 -3.29 -5.24 -4.76
CA GLU A 70 -2.03 -4.49 -4.80
C GLU A 70 -2.25 -3.07 -5.33
N GLY A 71 -2.97 -2.89 -6.44
CA GLY A 71 -3.28 -1.57 -6.98
C GLY A 71 -4.07 -0.69 -6.00
N ARG A 72 -4.90 -1.28 -5.13
CA ARG A 72 -5.55 -0.55 -4.03
C ARG A 72 -4.56 -0.14 -2.94
N ARG A 73 -3.54 -0.96 -2.64
CA ARG A 73 -2.49 -0.65 -1.65
C ARG A 73 -1.45 0.34 -2.17
N ARG A 74 -1.08 0.23 -3.44
CA ARG A 74 -0.04 1.04 -4.09
C ARG A 74 -0.54 1.52 -5.46
N PRO A 75 -1.40 2.56 -5.50
CA PRO A 75 -1.90 3.10 -6.75
C PRO A 75 -0.75 3.60 -7.65
N SER A 76 -0.87 3.45 -8.97
CA SER A 76 0.05 4.08 -9.94
C SER A 76 -0.21 5.59 -10.06
N ASP A 77 0.67 6.32 -10.75
CA ASP A 77 0.45 7.75 -11.08
C ASP A 77 -0.85 7.94 -11.88
N ALA A 78 -1.13 7.05 -12.84
CA ALA A 78 -2.36 7.12 -13.64
C ALA A 78 -3.62 6.92 -12.77
N GLN A 79 -3.58 5.98 -11.83
CA GLN A 79 -4.67 5.78 -10.88
C GLN A 79 -4.82 6.97 -9.93
N LEU A 80 -3.71 7.60 -9.53
CA LEU A 80 -3.71 8.79 -8.69
C LEU A 80 -4.33 10.00 -9.41
N ALA A 81 -3.96 10.22 -10.67
CA ALA A 81 -4.52 11.29 -11.52
C ALA A 81 -6.01 11.07 -11.82
N SER A 82 -6.40 9.83 -12.15
CA SER A 82 -7.81 9.44 -12.32
C SER A 82 -8.59 9.72 -11.03
N ARG A 83 -8.01 9.39 -9.87
CA ARG A 83 -8.64 9.65 -8.57
C ARG A 83 -8.78 11.15 -8.27
N ALA A 84 -7.76 11.95 -8.57
CA ALA A 84 -7.81 13.41 -8.40
C ALA A 84 -8.92 14.04 -9.25
N THR A 85 -9.04 13.63 -10.52
CA THR A 85 -10.12 14.08 -11.41
C THR A 85 -11.50 13.76 -10.85
N ASP A 86 -11.65 12.53 -10.34
CA ASP A 86 -12.88 12.08 -9.68
C ASP A 86 -13.24 12.90 -8.43
N LEU A 87 -12.25 13.25 -7.62
CA LEU A 87 -12.44 14.04 -6.41
C LEU A 87 -12.81 15.48 -6.74
N SER A 88 -12.10 16.08 -7.71
CA SER A 88 -12.43 17.42 -8.22
C SER A 88 -13.87 17.50 -8.70
N ARG A 89 -14.32 16.53 -9.52
CA ARG A 89 -15.73 16.49 -9.98
C ARG A 89 -16.72 16.40 -8.83
N ARG A 90 -16.47 15.52 -7.86
CA ARG A 90 -17.43 15.22 -6.78
C ARG A 90 -17.53 16.33 -5.73
N TYR A 91 -16.41 16.92 -5.37
CA TYR A 91 -16.32 17.81 -4.20
C TYR A 91 -16.04 19.27 -4.59
N LEU A 92 -15.41 19.51 -5.74
CA LEU A 92 -15.03 20.85 -6.19
C LEU A 92 -15.76 21.27 -7.47
N GLY A 93 -16.79 20.52 -7.90
CA GLY A 93 -17.56 20.79 -9.12
C GLY A 93 -16.74 20.70 -10.42
N GLY A 94 -15.59 20.01 -10.40
CA GLY A 94 -14.70 19.87 -11.55
C GLY A 94 -13.83 21.09 -11.84
N ARG A 95 -13.84 22.13 -10.99
CA ARG A 95 -13.09 23.38 -11.18
C ARG A 95 -11.57 23.18 -11.06
N ALA A 96 -11.13 22.31 -10.17
CA ALA A 96 -9.72 22.03 -9.96
C ALA A 96 -9.22 20.98 -10.98
N VAL A 97 -8.56 21.42 -12.04
CA VAL A 97 -8.06 20.52 -13.10
C VAL A 97 -6.52 20.55 -13.09
N PRO A 98 -5.86 19.55 -12.47
CA PRO A 98 -4.40 19.50 -12.46
C PRO A 98 -3.85 19.09 -13.82
N THR A 99 -2.72 19.69 -14.20
CA THR A 99 -1.93 19.27 -15.38
C THR A 99 -1.30 17.90 -15.16
N SER A 100 -0.83 17.63 -13.95
CA SER A 100 -0.32 16.30 -13.59
C SER A 100 -0.46 16.02 -12.09
N VAL A 101 -0.62 14.74 -11.76
CA VAL A 101 -0.64 14.25 -10.38
C VAL A 101 0.24 13.01 -10.32
N ARG A 102 1.29 13.06 -9.51
CA ARG A 102 2.28 11.97 -9.43
C ARG A 102 2.70 11.68 -8.00
N TRP A 103 3.18 10.46 -7.78
CA TRP A 103 3.86 10.12 -6.54
C TRP A 103 5.26 10.73 -6.49
N SER A 104 5.75 11.00 -5.29
CA SER A 104 7.09 11.53 -5.06
C SER A 104 7.67 10.98 -3.76
N SER A 105 8.90 10.47 -3.84
CA SER A 105 9.70 10.09 -2.67
C SER A 105 10.43 11.27 -2.03
N ASN A 106 10.41 12.44 -2.68
CA ASN A 106 11.13 13.64 -2.24
C ASN A 106 10.14 14.75 -1.79
N GLN A 107 9.41 14.48 -0.70
CA GLN A 107 8.51 15.45 -0.07
C GLN A 107 8.88 15.75 1.40
N GLY A 108 9.86 15.04 1.96
CA GLY A 108 10.26 15.16 3.36
C GLY A 108 9.08 14.92 4.32
N ARG A 109 8.75 15.94 5.12
CA ARG A 109 7.64 15.88 6.09
C ARG A 109 6.27 16.22 5.49
N ARG A 110 6.21 16.72 4.25
CA ARG A 110 4.94 17.07 3.59
C ARG A 110 4.23 15.81 3.08
N TRP A 111 2.90 15.79 3.19
CA TRP A 111 2.06 14.73 2.63
C TRP A 111 1.81 14.90 1.13
N GLY A 112 1.84 16.14 0.66
CA GLY A 112 1.74 16.51 -0.75
C GLY A 112 2.24 17.93 -0.98
N SER A 113 2.25 18.33 -2.24
CA SER A 113 2.51 19.70 -2.67
C SER A 113 1.81 19.99 -4.00
N CYS A 114 1.40 21.24 -4.18
CA CYS A 114 0.87 21.77 -5.43
C CYS A 114 1.72 22.96 -5.89
N THR A 115 1.97 23.03 -7.20
CA THR A 115 2.48 24.23 -7.88
C THR A 115 1.33 24.82 -8.70
N PRO A 116 0.58 25.82 -8.18
CA PRO A 116 -0.61 26.30 -8.87
C PRO A 116 -0.35 26.91 -10.24
N THR A 117 0.83 27.52 -10.44
CA THR A 117 1.20 28.19 -11.70
C THR A 117 1.29 27.24 -12.90
N ASP A 118 1.64 25.97 -12.69
CA ASP A 118 1.73 24.96 -13.75
C ASP A 118 0.76 23.78 -13.56
N GLY A 119 -0.04 23.81 -12.48
CA GLY A 119 -1.03 22.79 -12.16
C GLY A 119 -0.42 21.44 -11.78
N THR A 120 0.84 21.39 -11.33
CA THR A 120 1.48 20.13 -10.94
C THR A 120 1.24 19.78 -9.48
N ILE A 121 0.78 18.55 -9.23
CA ILE A 121 0.56 18.01 -7.88
C ILE A 121 1.50 16.81 -7.65
N ARG A 122 2.15 16.79 -6.50
CA ARG A 122 3.01 15.69 -6.04
C ARG A 122 2.51 15.17 -4.71
N ILE A 123 2.23 13.87 -4.61
CA ILE A 123 1.83 13.21 -3.36
C ILE A 123 3.00 12.41 -2.81
N SER A 124 3.27 12.52 -1.51
CA SER A 124 4.32 11.73 -0.86
C SER A 124 4.01 10.24 -0.92
N ASP A 125 5.00 9.42 -1.30
CA ASP A 125 4.90 7.96 -1.26
C ASP A 125 4.63 7.39 0.14
N ARG A 126 4.90 8.16 1.21
CA ARG A 126 4.53 7.85 2.59
C ARG A 126 3.02 7.65 2.77
N VAL A 127 2.20 8.22 1.89
CA VAL A 127 0.74 8.05 1.91
C VAL A 127 0.30 6.70 1.28
N ARG A 128 1.19 5.99 0.58
CA ARG A 128 0.87 4.67 0.01
C ARG A 128 0.56 3.68 1.13
N GLY A 129 -0.48 2.87 0.94
CA GLY A 129 -0.95 1.91 1.94
C GLY A 129 -1.81 2.51 3.05
N MET A 130 -1.87 3.84 3.19
CA MET A 130 -2.81 4.47 4.12
C MET A 130 -4.28 4.22 3.69
N PRO A 131 -5.24 4.33 4.61
CA PRO A 131 -6.65 4.22 4.26
C PRO A 131 -7.04 5.18 3.14
N ARG A 132 -7.88 4.71 2.21
CA ARG A 132 -8.25 5.49 1.01
C ARG A 132 -8.78 6.89 1.31
N TRP A 133 -9.52 7.06 2.40
CA TRP A 133 -10.06 8.36 2.81
C TRP A 133 -8.97 9.36 3.25
N VAL A 134 -7.79 8.89 3.64
CA VAL A 134 -6.61 9.72 3.93
C VAL A 134 -5.98 10.18 2.62
N LEU A 135 -5.73 9.27 1.67
CA LEU A 135 -5.21 9.62 0.36
C LEU A 135 -6.11 10.63 -0.36
N ASP A 136 -7.43 10.40 -0.31
CA ASP A 136 -8.43 11.29 -0.90
C ASP A 136 -8.38 12.70 -0.28
N TYR A 137 -8.18 12.79 1.04
CA TYR A 137 -8.02 14.08 1.72
C TYR A 137 -6.75 14.82 1.25
N VAL A 138 -5.61 14.13 1.17
CA VAL A 138 -4.35 14.76 0.71
C VAL A 138 -4.50 15.23 -0.75
N LEU A 139 -5.11 14.41 -1.62
CA LEU A 139 -5.39 14.83 -2.99
C LEU A 139 -6.30 16.06 -3.05
N LEU A 140 -7.39 16.09 -2.29
CA LEU A 140 -8.29 17.24 -2.24
C LEU A 140 -7.59 18.48 -1.70
N HIS A 141 -6.73 18.33 -0.70
CA HIS A 141 -5.92 19.43 -0.17
C HIS A 141 -5.10 20.10 -1.27
N GLU A 142 -4.37 19.30 -2.06
CA GLU A 142 -3.57 19.82 -3.17
C GLU A 142 -4.43 20.36 -4.32
N LEU A 143 -5.59 19.76 -4.59
CA LEU A 143 -6.54 20.27 -5.59
C LEU A 143 -7.11 21.63 -5.20
N VAL A 144 -7.42 21.86 -3.92
CA VAL A 144 -7.94 23.15 -3.45
C VAL A 144 -6.89 24.25 -3.60
N HIS A 145 -5.59 23.94 -3.47
CA HIS A 145 -4.52 24.92 -3.76
C HIS A 145 -4.50 25.43 -5.20
N LEU A 146 -5.14 24.74 -6.16
CA LEU A 146 -5.33 25.26 -7.51
C LEU A 146 -6.38 26.37 -7.59
N LEU A 147 -7.27 26.45 -6.60
CA LEU A 147 -8.41 27.38 -6.57
C LEU A 147 -8.21 28.50 -5.56
N VAL A 148 -7.66 28.16 -4.39
CA VAL A 148 -7.53 29.06 -3.23
C VAL A 148 -6.10 28.98 -2.70
N PRO A 149 -5.34 30.09 -2.68
CA PRO A 149 -4.01 30.10 -2.09
C PRO A 149 -4.07 30.05 -0.56
N GLY A 150 -3.10 29.37 0.05
CA GLY A 150 -2.97 29.29 1.50
C GLY A 150 -4.07 28.45 2.16
N HIS A 151 -4.28 28.66 3.47
CA HIS A 151 -5.17 27.82 4.29
C HIS A 151 -6.17 28.66 5.09
N GLY A 152 -6.69 29.72 4.47
CA GLY A 152 -7.70 30.61 5.07
C GLY A 152 -9.13 30.03 5.08
N PRO A 153 -10.13 30.81 5.51
CA PRO A 153 -11.52 30.36 5.58
C PRO A 153 -12.05 29.75 4.26
N ASP A 154 -11.75 30.36 3.12
CA ASP A 154 -12.19 29.89 1.81
C ASP A 154 -11.62 28.50 1.47
N PHE A 155 -10.35 28.26 1.82
CA PHE A 155 -9.71 26.97 1.64
C PHE A 155 -10.42 25.87 2.46
N TRP A 156 -10.74 26.19 3.71
CA TRP A 156 -11.43 25.25 4.59
C TRP A 156 -12.89 25.04 4.21
N ALA A 157 -13.55 26.05 3.63
CA ALA A 157 -14.89 25.92 3.08
C ALA A 157 -14.92 24.91 1.93
N GLU A 158 -13.95 24.95 1.00
CA GLU A 158 -13.81 23.97 -0.07
C GLU A 158 -13.57 22.56 0.47
N LEU A 159 -12.66 22.39 1.45
CA LEU A 159 -12.39 21.07 2.06
C LEU A 159 -13.50 20.53 2.95
N ALA A 160 -14.37 21.39 3.50
CA ALA A 160 -15.50 20.95 4.33
C ALA A 160 -16.51 20.10 3.55
N THR A 161 -16.51 20.19 2.21
CA THR A 161 -17.32 19.35 1.33
C THR A 161 -16.95 17.86 1.40
N TYR A 162 -15.76 17.54 1.88
CA TYR A 162 -15.30 16.17 2.03
C TYR A 162 -15.63 15.60 3.43
N PRO A 163 -16.45 14.53 3.53
CA PRO A 163 -17.01 14.07 4.80
C PRO A 163 -15.98 13.49 5.79
N HIS A 164 -14.74 13.26 5.37
CA HIS A 164 -13.70 12.68 6.23
C HIS A 164 -12.56 13.65 6.56
N THR A 165 -12.72 14.96 6.29
CA THR A 165 -11.69 15.98 6.51
C THR A 165 -11.12 15.95 7.94
N GLY A 166 -11.96 16.01 8.97
CA GLY A 166 -11.49 15.98 10.37
C GLY A 166 -10.75 14.68 10.72
N ARG A 167 -11.30 13.54 10.30
CA ARG A 167 -10.70 12.22 10.55
C ARG A 167 -9.34 12.06 9.85
N ALA A 168 -9.22 12.50 8.60
CA ALA A 168 -7.99 12.48 7.82
C ALA A 168 -6.88 13.30 8.47
N ARG A 169 -7.21 14.51 8.93
CA ARG A 169 -6.26 15.37 9.64
C ARG A 169 -5.72 14.71 10.90
N GLY A 170 -6.60 14.21 11.78
CA GLY A 170 -6.17 13.54 13.00
C GLY A 170 -5.34 12.29 12.75
N PHE A 171 -5.66 11.51 11.70
CA PHE A 171 -4.84 10.36 11.31
C PHE A 171 -3.44 10.77 10.87
N LEU A 172 -3.31 11.77 10.00
CA LEU A 172 -2.02 12.24 9.49
C LEU A 172 -1.16 12.87 10.58
N GLU A 173 -1.78 13.58 11.53
CA GLU A 173 -1.11 14.10 12.71
C GLU A 173 -0.54 12.99 13.59
N GLY A 174 -1.37 12.01 13.96
CA GLY A 174 -0.94 10.87 14.77
C GLY A 174 0.12 10.01 14.07
N TYR A 175 -0.04 9.75 12.77
CA TYR A 175 0.94 9.02 11.97
C TYR A 175 2.26 9.79 11.86
N GLY A 176 2.21 11.11 11.63
CA GLY A 176 3.39 11.97 11.62
C GLY A 176 4.14 11.94 12.95
N TYR A 177 3.42 12.07 14.06
CA TYR A 177 3.96 12.00 15.41
C TYR A 177 4.66 10.66 15.71
N ALA A 178 4.07 9.54 15.30
CA ALA A 178 4.66 8.22 15.47
C ALA A 178 5.96 8.05 14.65
N GLN A 179 5.95 8.51 13.39
CA GLN A 179 7.12 8.42 12.51
C GLN A 179 8.31 9.25 13.01
N ASP A 180 8.05 10.42 13.59
CA ASP A 180 9.09 11.32 14.10
C ASP A 180 9.76 10.80 15.40
N ARG A 181 9.13 9.84 16.09
CA ARG A 181 9.65 9.27 17.35
C ARG A 181 10.30 7.89 17.23
N GLY A 182 10.24 7.27 16.06
CA GLY A 182 10.72 5.91 15.84
C GLY A 182 9.93 4.85 16.62
N PRO A 183 10.22 3.55 16.43
CA PRO A 183 9.62 2.49 17.22
C PRO A 183 9.95 2.70 18.70
N ARG A 184 8.94 2.63 19.58
CA ARG A 184 9.22 2.50 21.02
C ARG A 184 9.89 1.13 21.25
N PRO A 185 10.96 1.05 22.05
CA PRO A 185 11.48 -0.25 22.47
C PRO A 185 10.37 -1.03 23.16
N SER A 186 10.24 -2.31 22.82
CA SER A 186 9.31 -3.23 23.48
C SER A 186 9.65 -3.31 24.98
N PRO A 187 8.65 -3.35 25.88
CA PRO A 187 8.89 -3.45 27.33
C PRO A 187 9.49 -4.78 27.80
N ASP A 188 9.68 -5.77 26.91
CA ASP A 188 10.20 -7.11 27.24
C ASP A 188 11.75 -7.18 27.34
N GLY A 189 12.42 -6.05 27.54
CA GLY A 189 13.88 -5.97 27.70
C GLY A 189 14.31 -5.44 29.07
N ALA A 190 13.61 -5.80 30.14
CA ALA A 190 14.12 -5.56 31.48
C ALA A 190 15.35 -6.45 31.69
N ASP A 191 16.51 -5.82 31.81
CA ASP A 191 17.79 -6.44 32.18
C ASP A 191 17.58 -7.43 33.34
N GLU A 192 18.00 -8.68 33.10
CA GLU A 192 18.29 -9.65 34.15
C GLU A 192 19.34 -9.00 35.07
N PRO A 193 19.12 -8.90 36.39
CA PRO A 193 20.14 -8.37 37.29
C PRO A 193 21.38 -9.26 37.20
N PRO A 194 22.60 -8.69 37.19
CA PRO A 194 23.83 -9.47 37.10
C PRO A 194 23.91 -10.41 38.30
N GLY A 195 24.16 -11.69 38.03
CA GLY A 195 24.42 -12.70 39.04
C GLY A 195 25.70 -12.36 39.81
N ASP A 196 25.63 -12.48 41.12
CA ASP A 196 26.80 -12.41 42.00
C ASP A 196 27.67 -13.65 41.74
N ASP A 197 28.80 -13.46 41.04
CA ASP A 197 29.86 -14.47 40.97
C ASP A 197 30.68 -14.39 42.27
N GLU A 198 30.58 -15.45 43.07
CA GLU A 198 31.45 -15.72 44.22
C GLU A 198 32.87 -16.04 43.72
N ASP A 199 33.83 -15.16 43.99
CA ASP A 199 35.26 -15.44 43.80
C ASP A 199 35.75 -16.41 44.89
N ASP A 200 35.96 -17.67 44.50
CA ASP A 200 36.77 -18.65 45.21
C ASP A 200 38.26 -18.35 44.89
N VAL A 201 39.03 -17.94 45.89
CA VAL A 201 40.50 -17.86 45.83
C VAL A 201 41.10 -18.82 46.86
N ASP A 202 41.65 -19.93 46.36
CA ASP A 202 42.51 -20.85 47.09
C ASP A 202 43.77 -20.16 47.66
N ALA A 203 43.96 -20.23 48.99
CA ALA A 203 45.24 -20.38 49.69
C ALA A 203 45.03 -20.72 51.18
#